data_AF-A0A814MHD5-F1
#
_entry.id   AF-A0A814MHD5-F1
#
_cell.length_a   1.000
_cell.length_b   1.000
_cell.length_c   1.000
_cell.angle_alpha   90.00
_cell.angle_beta   90.00
_cell.angle_gamma   90.00
#
_symmetry.space_group_name_H-M   'P 1'
#
loop_
_entity.id
_entity.type
_entity.pdbx_description
1 polymer ?
#
loop_
_entity_poly.entity_id
_entity_poly.type
_entity_poly.pdbx_seq_one_letter_code
_entity_poly.pdbx_strand_id
1 'polypeptide(L)'
;MATAKYRVLSIDVECVATSHTHEDRSACSVAIVDDKCQIIYTSLIKPTEKVVSDLYPLTGLHMEDLEQAPTLEEVLQKIHPLFDATTIIVGQRPQGDIKWLKLQKDVHYSQIIDLSEWFKAYNIRFGSMK
;
A
#
# COMPACT_ATOMS: atom_id res chain seq x y z
N MET A 1 -21.36 -0.58 -27.98
CA MET A 1 -21.18 -0.38 -26.54
C MET A 1 -19.68 -0.33 -26.28
N ALA A 2 -19.16 0.76 -25.71
CA ALA A 2 -17.77 0.79 -25.29
C ALA A 2 -17.62 -0.13 -24.07
N THR A 3 -16.73 -1.11 -24.15
CA THR A 3 -16.34 -1.91 -22.98
C THR A 3 -15.73 -0.96 -21.95
N ALA A 4 -16.27 -0.96 -20.74
CA ALA A 4 -15.66 -0.23 -19.63
C ALA A 4 -14.23 -0.75 -19.46
N LYS A 5 -13.24 0.14 -19.62
CA LYS A 5 -11.84 -0.21 -19.47
C LYS A 5 -11.49 -0.09 -17.99
N TYR A 6 -11.48 -1.22 -17.28
CA TYR A 6 -10.97 -1.28 -15.91
C TYR A 6 -9.49 -0.89 -15.90
N ARG A 7 -9.10 -0.13 -14.88
CA ARG A 7 -7.70 0.15 -14.58
C ARG A 7 -7.26 -0.79 -13.46
N VAL A 8 -6.23 -1.58 -13.69
CA VAL A 8 -5.66 -2.47 -12.66
C VAL A 8 -4.42 -1.79 -12.11
N LEU A 9 -4.37 -1.61 -10.79
CA LEU A 9 -3.22 -1.06 -10.08
C LEU A 9 -2.81 -1.99 -8.94
N SER A 10 -1.51 -2.21 -8.80
CA SER A 10 -0.95 -2.81 -7.60
C SER A 10 -0.36 -1.72 -6.72
N ILE A 11 -0.59 -1.84 -5.41
CA ILE A 11 -0.12 -0.88 -4.40
C ILE A 11 0.66 -1.62 -3.33
N ASP A 12 1.63 -0.93 -2.74
CA ASP A 12 2.42 -1.41 -1.62
C ASP A 12 2.91 -0.22 -0.79
N VAL A 13 2.79 -0.32 0.54
CA VAL A 13 3.19 0.72 1.49
C VAL A 13 4.12 0.13 2.55
N GLU A 14 5.34 0.65 2.59
CA GLU A 14 6.26 0.35 3.69
C GLU A 14 6.02 1.28 4.87
N CYS A 15 6.30 0.79 6.07
CA CYS A 15 6.06 1.52 7.31
C CYS A 15 7.25 1.48 8.27
N VAL A 16 7.44 2.56 9.01
CA VAL A 16 8.29 2.60 10.21
C VAL A 16 7.46 2.33 11.48
N ALA A 17 8.12 1.95 12.57
CA ALA A 17 7.46 1.76 13.86
C ALA A 17 7.43 3.05 14.67
N THR A 18 6.25 3.42 15.18
CA THR A 18 6.05 4.60 16.04
C THR A 18 5.84 4.23 17.51
N SER A 19 5.69 2.93 17.79
CA SER A 19 5.78 2.36 19.15
C SER A 19 6.35 0.93 19.11
N HIS A 20 6.44 0.30 20.29
CA HIS A 20 6.86 -1.11 20.44
C HIS A 20 5.72 -2.12 20.18
N THR A 21 4.50 -1.67 19.85
CA THR A 21 3.43 -2.57 19.42
C THR A 21 3.51 -2.87 17.92
N HIS A 22 2.77 -3.87 17.46
CA HIS A 22 2.74 -4.26 16.05
C HIS A 22 1.79 -3.38 15.21
N GLU A 23 0.85 -2.68 15.84
CA GLU A 23 -0.13 -1.83 15.13
C GLU A 23 0.33 -0.38 14.99
N ASP A 24 1.22 0.08 15.87
CA ASP A 24 1.72 1.46 15.87
C ASP A 24 2.80 1.64 14.79
N ARG A 25 2.35 2.10 13.63
CA ARG A 25 3.12 2.24 12.39
C ARG A 25 2.79 3.56 11.71
N SER A 26 3.75 4.07 10.94
CA SER A 26 3.56 5.22 10.05
C SER A 26 4.16 4.91 8.68
N ALA A 27 3.45 5.26 7.61
CA ALA A 27 3.92 5.02 6.24
C ALA A 27 5.22 5.80 5.96
N CYS A 28 6.19 5.13 5.34
CA CYS A 28 7.48 5.72 4.97
C CYS A 28 7.83 5.57 3.49
N SER A 29 7.14 4.71 2.75
CA SER A 29 7.27 4.61 1.30
C SER A 29 5.97 4.12 0.69
N VAL A 30 5.73 4.48 -0.57
CA VAL A 30 4.64 3.94 -1.38
C VAL A 30 5.13 3.65 -2.79
N ALA A 31 4.65 2.54 -3.35
CA ALA A 31 4.79 2.21 -4.76
C ALA A 31 3.42 1.87 -5.37
N ILE A 32 3.19 2.36 -6.59
CA ILE A 32 2.00 2.07 -7.39
C ILE A 32 2.46 1.68 -8.79
N VAL A 33 2.03 0.51 -9.24
CA VAL A 33 2.35 -0.02 -10.59
C VAL A 33 1.09 -0.44 -11.34
N ASP A 34 1.15 -0.44 -12.66
CA ASP A 34 0.06 -0.97 -13.51
C ASP A 34 0.17 -2.49 -13.74
N ASP A 35 -0.77 -3.04 -14.52
CA ASP A 35 -0.82 -4.44 -14.93
C ASP A 35 0.33 -4.89 -15.84
N LYS A 36 1.18 -3.96 -16.27
CA LYS A 36 2.39 -4.21 -17.06
C LYS A 36 3.66 -4.02 -16.23
N CYS A 37 3.53 -3.91 -14.91
CA CYS A 37 4.62 -3.65 -13.99
C CYS A 37 5.35 -2.32 -14.25
N GLN A 38 4.69 -1.36 -14.91
CA GLN A 38 5.24 -0.01 -15.06
C GLN A 38 4.94 0.81 -13.81
N ILE A 39 5.94 1.56 -13.34
CA ILE A 39 5.80 2.46 -12.20
C ILE A 39 4.89 3.62 -12.62
N ILE A 40 3.74 3.73 -11.95
CA ILE A 40 2.81 4.85 -12.09
C ILE A 40 3.19 5.95 -11.09
N TYR A 41 3.55 5.56 -9.87
CA TYR A 41 3.99 6.48 -8.83
C TYR A 41 4.87 5.77 -7.81
N THR A 42 5.88 6.47 -7.32
CA THR A 42 6.61 6.08 -6.12
C THR A 42 7.01 7.33 -5.35
N SER A 43 7.04 7.22 -4.02
CA SER A 43 7.51 8.29 -3.15
C SER A 43 7.94 7.72 -1.81
N LEU A 44 9.03 8.25 -1.27
CA LEU A 44 9.26 8.21 0.17
C LEU A 44 8.24 9.13 0.87
N ILE A 45 7.98 8.84 2.14
CA ILE A 45 7.04 9.58 2.98
C ILE A 45 7.74 9.91 4.29
N LYS A 46 7.71 11.17 4.70
CA LYS A 46 8.23 11.61 5.98
C LYS A 46 7.20 11.34 7.08
N PRO A 47 7.51 10.46 8.06
CA PRO A 47 6.64 10.26 9.20
C PRO A 47 6.55 11.55 10.04
N THR A 48 5.34 11.89 10.47
CA THR A 48 5.11 13.06 11.35
C THR A 48 5.18 12.69 12.83
N GLU A 49 5.00 11.40 13.15
CA GLU A 49 5.09 10.86 14.49
C GLU A 49 6.55 10.55 14.88
N LYS A 50 6.80 10.41 16.19
CA LYS A 50 8.09 9.95 16.69
C LYS A 50 8.32 8.50 16.28
N VAL A 51 9.38 8.26 15.51
CA VAL A 51 9.80 6.92 15.12
C VAL A 51 10.64 6.29 16.23
N VAL A 52 10.33 5.04 16.58
CA VAL A 52 11.12 4.22 17.53
C VAL A 52 12.03 3.21 16.83
N SER A 53 11.70 2.84 15.59
CA SER A 53 12.50 1.97 14.73
C SER A 53 12.18 2.24 13.26
N ASP A 54 13.20 2.40 12.43
CA ASP A 54 13.08 2.55 10.97
C ASP A 54 12.69 1.23 10.27
N LEU A 55 12.79 0.10 10.99
CA LEU A 55 12.51 -1.24 10.49
C LEU A 55 13.36 -1.57 9.25
N TYR A 56 14.62 -1.08 9.22
CA TYR A 56 15.53 -1.22 8.09
C TYR A 56 15.59 -2.62 7.45
N PRO A 57 15.60 -3.75 8.19
CA PRO A 57 15.62 -5.07 7.57
C PRO A 57 14.40 -5.39 6.70
N LEU A 58 13.29 -4.67 6.88
CA LEU A 58 12.06 -4.79 6.10
C LEU A 58 11.99 -3.70 5.02
N THR A 59 12.27 -2.45 5.41
CA THR A 59 12.06 -1.27 4.56
C THR A 59 13.25 -0.96 3.65
N GLY A 60 14.46 -1.33 4.06
CA GLY A 60 15.72 -0.91 3.43
C GLY A 60 16.06 0.58 3.60
N LEU A 61 15.34 1.29 4.49
CA LEU A 61 15.43 2.74 4.65
C LEU A 61 15.93 3.13 6.03
N HIS A 62 16.77 4.15 6.09
CA HIS A 62 17.12 4.87 7.32
C HIS A 62 16.31 6.15 7.44
N MET A 63 16.22 6.69 8.66
CA MET A 63 15.49 7.94 8.90
C MET A 63 16.05 9.14 8.13
N GLU A 64 17.35 9.13 7.83
CA GLU A 64 18.01 10.16 7.02
C GLU A 64 17.47 10.21 5.57
N ASP A 65 17.06 9.06 5.01
CA ASP A 65 16.45 8.98 3.68
C ASP A 65 15.09 9.71 3.62
N LEU A 66 14.42 9.84 4.77
CA LEU A 66 13.07 10.37 4.90
C LEU A 66 13.05 11.86 5.29
N GLU A 67 14.19 12.47 5.61
CA GLU A 67 14.23 13.83 6.17
C GLU A 67 13.64 14.90 5.24
N GLN A 68 13.87 14.74 3.94
CA GLN A 68 13.39 15.65 2.88
C GLN A 68 12.20 15.08 2.10
N ALA A 69 11.67 13.92 2.53
CA ALA A 69 10.50 13.33 1.89
C ALA A 69 9.24 14.17 2.15
N PRO A 70 8.25 14.14 1.23
CA PRO A 70 6.96 14.76 1.47
C PRO A 70 6.20 14.08 2.62
N THR A 71 5.28 14.80 3.24
CA THR A 71 4.33 14.26 4.21
C THR A 71 3.34 13.30 3.55
N LEU A 72 2.67 12.45 4.35
CA LEU A 72 1.64 11.56 3.83
C LEU A 72 0.54 12.35 3.13
N GLU A 73 0.06 13.46 3.70
CA GLU A 73 -0.96 14.33 3.11
C GLU A 73 -0.58 14.83 1.70
N GLU A 74 0.67 15.27 1.51
CA GLU A 74 1.17 15.72 0.20
C GLU A 74 1.24 14.58 -0.81
N VAL A 75 1.59 13.37 -0.36
CA VAL A 75 1.58 12.17 -1.20
C VAL A 75 0.14 11.77 -1.55
N LEU A 76 -0.79 11.81 -0.61
CA LEU A 76 -2.20 11.49 -0.83
C LEU A 76 -2.83 12.39 -1.92
N GLN A 77 -2.52 13.69 -1.89
CA GLN A 77 -2.96 14.64 -2.92
C GLN A 77 -2.50 14.27 -4.33
N LYS A 78 -1.32 13.64 -4.46
CA LYS A 78 -0.76 13.20 -5.74
C LYS A 78 -1.33 11.85 -6.19
N ILE A 79 -1.56 10.93 -5.26
CA ILE A 79 -1.97 9.57 -5.61
C ILE A 79 -3.48 9.44 -5.82
N HIS A 80 -4.34 10.13 -5.06
CA HIS A 80 -5.81 9.95 -5.17
C HIS A 80 -6.34 10.14 -6.60
N PRO A 81 -5.88 11.13 -7.40
CA PRO A 81 -6.30 11.28 -8.79
C PRO A 81 -5.89 10.12 -9.73
N LEU A 82 -4.98 9.23 -9.33
CA LEU A 82 -4.57 8.06 -10.13
C LEU A 82 -5.65 6.96 -10.11
N PHE A 83 -6.51 7.00 -9.10
CA PHE A 83 -7.55 6.04 -8.79
C PHE A 83 -8.93 6.59 -9.18
N ASP A 84 -9.86 5.69 -9.49
CA ASP A 84 -11.26 6.01 -9.73
C ASP A 84 -12.17 4.84 -9.37
N ALA A 85 -13.48 5.06 -9.40
CA ALA A 85 -14.48 4.04 -9.08
C ALA A 85 -14.43 2.78 -9.98
N THR A 86 -13.66 2.80 -11.08
CA THR A 86 -13.46 1.64 -11.97
C THR A 86 -12.15 0.90 -11.72
N THR A 87 -11.30 1.43 -10.84
CA THR A 87 -10.00 0.84 -10.54
C THR A 87 -10.16 -0.50 -9.81
N ILE A 88 -9.34 -1.48 -10.14
CA ILE A 88 -9.19 -2.76 -9.46
C ILE A 88 -7.83 -2.73 -8.78
N ILE A 89 -7.83 -2.86 -7.45
CA ILE A 89 -6.61 -2.94 -6.66
C ILE A 89 -6.17 -4.41 -6.58
N VAL A 90 -4.90 -4.67 -6.86
CA VAL A 90 -4.28 -6.00 -6.70
C VAL A 90 -3.16 -5.89 -5.68
N GLY A 91 -2.99 -6.89 -4.82
CA GLY A 91 -1.87 -6.89 -3.88
C GLY A 91 -1.90 -8.09 -2.94
N GLN A 92 -0.88 -8.22 -2.10
CA GLN A 92 -0.81 -9.26 -1.07
C GLN A 92 -1.25 -8.68 0.27
N ARG A 93 -2.46 -9.02 0.74
CA ARG A 93 -3.09 -8.37 1.90
C ARG A 93 -3.16 -6.84 1.80
N PRO A 94 -3.70 -6.29 0.69
CA PRO A 94 -3.64 -4.86 0.39
C PRO A 94 -4.50 -3.99 1.32
N GLN A 95 -5.23 -4.58 2.28
CA GLN A 95 -6.14 -3.84 3.16
C GLN A 95 -5.38 -2.85 4.06
N GLY A 96 -4.16 -3.19 4.49
CA GLY A 96 -3.29 -2.28 5.22
C GLY A 96 -2.89 -1.07 4.38
N ASP A 97 -2.45 -1.31 3.14
CA ASP A 97 -2.06 -0.28 2.19
C ASP A 97 -3.23 0.64 1.84
N ILE A 98 -4.41 0.07 1.56
CA ILE A 98 -5.65 0.82 1.31
C ILE A 98 -5.97 1.76 2.48
N LYS A 99 -5.80 1.27 3.72
CA LYS A 99 -6.03 2.08 4.93
C LYS A 99 -5.01 3.22 5.02
N TRP A 100 -3.73 2.96 4.81
CA TRP A 100 -2.68 4.00 4.83
C TRP A 100 -2.89 5.06 3.76
N LEU A 101 -3.25 4.63 2.55
CA LEU A 101 -3.51 5.51 1.41
C LEU A 101 -4.89 6.18 1.46
N LYS A 102 -5.69 5.91 2.52
CA LYS A 102 -7.04 6.45 2.72
C LYS A 102 -7.94 6.25 1.48
N LEU A 103 -7.75 5.14 0.76
CA LEU A 103 -8.55 4.82 -0.42
C LEU A 103 -9.95 4.35 0.03
N GLN A 104 -10.95 4.66 -0.78
CA GLN A 104 -12.36 4.46 -0.44
C GLN A 104 -13.02 3.66 -1.55
N LYS A 105 -13.74 2.59 -1.17
CA LYS A 105 -14.51 1.78 -2.11
C LYS A 105 -15.54 2.65 -2.82
N ASP A 106 -15.76 2.38 -4.11
CA ASP A 106 -16.69 3.06 -5.01
C ASP A 106 -16.35 4.54 -5.30
N VAL A 107 -15.27 5.08 -4.71
CA VAL A 107 -14.68 6.38 -5.04
C VAL A 107 -13.35 6.18 -5.76
N HIS A 108 -12.46 5.41 -5.14
CA HIS A 108 -11.09 5.18 -5.59
C HIS A 108 -10.90 3.76 -6.18
N TYR A 109 -11.80 2.81 -5.91
CA TYR A 109 -11.71 1.48 -6.48
C TYR A 109 -13.04 0.75 -6.43
N SER A 110 -13.27 -0.13 -7.41
CA SER A 110 -14.42 -1.03 -7.46
C SER A 110 -14.18 -2.32 -6.69
N GLN A 111 -12.98 -2.89 -6.82
CA GLN A 111 -12.67 -4.26 -6.39
C GLN A 111 -11.26 -4.37 -5.85
N ILE A 112 -11.05 -5.40 -5.03
CA ILE A 112 -9.75 -5.80 -4.48
C ILE A 112 -9.53 -7.26 -4.86
N ILE A 113 -8.39 -7.55 -5.47
CA ILE A 113 -7.87 -8.89 -5.70
C ILE A 113 -6.74 -9.10 -4.69
N ASP A 114 -7.04 -9.82 -3.62
CA ASP A 114 -6.05 -10.18 -2.60
C ASP A 114 -5.37 -11.49 -2.98
N LEU A 115 -4.10 -11.39 -3.39
CA LEU A 115 -3.28 -12.52 -3.79
C LEU A 115 -3.07 -13.51 -2.63
N SER A 116 -3.07 -13.05 -1.38
CA SER A 116 -2.89 -13.93 -0.22
C SER A 116 -4.08 -14.87 0.00
N GLU A 117 -5.29 -14.42 -0.35
CA GLU A 117 -6.49 -15.26 -0.30
C GLU A 117 -6.62 -16.11 -1.57
N TRP A 118 -6.28 -15.57 -2.75
CA TRP A 118 -6.33 -16.32 -4.00
C TRP A 118 -5.38 -17.51 -4.03
N PHE A 119 -4.15 -17.31 -3.57
CA PHE A 119 -3.13 -18.36 -3.51
C PHE A 119 -3.10 -19.11 -2.18
N LYS A 120 -4.12 -18.94 -1.34
CA LYS A 120 -4.25 -19.66 -0.09
C LYS A 120 -4.38 -21.16 -0.36
N ALA A 121 -3.34 -21.90 0.00
CA ALA A 121 -3.31 -23.34 -0.04
C ALA A 121 -3.48 -23.92 1.38
N TYR A 122 -4.00 -25.15 1.44
CA TYR A 122 -4.05 -25.89 2.69
C TYR A 122 -2.64 -26.02 3.27
N ASN A 123 -2.46 -25.64 4.53
CA ASN A 123 -1.20 -25.77 5.23
C ASN A 123 -1.37 -26.73 6.41
N ILE A 124 -0.83 -27.95 6.26
CA ILE A 124 -0.93 -29.01 7.27
C ILE A 124 -0.35 -28.61 8.62
N ARG A 125 0.63 -27.68 8.65
CA ARG A 125 1.27 -27.20 9.87
C ARG A 125 0.36 -26.29 10.70
N PHE A 126 -0.55 -25.56 10.05
CA PHE A 126 -1.39 -24.55 10.70
C PHE A 126 -2.88 -24.91 10.70
N GLY A 127 -3.26 -26.05 10.12
CA GLY A 127 -4.64 -26.57 10.17
C GLY A 127 -5.68 -25.67 9.50
N SER A 128 -5.27 -24.75 8.62
CA SER A 128 -6.18 -23.81 7.96
C SER A 128 -6.95 -24.49 6.82
N MET A 129 -8.29 -24.50 6.92
CA MET A 129 -9.20 -24.91 5.85
C MET A 129 -9.52 -23.74 4.90
N LYS A 130 -9.93 -24.08 3.67
CA LYS A 130 -10.38 -23.14 2.65
C LYS A 130 -11.66 -22.43 3.08
#